data_AF-A0A6A4L922-F1
#
_entry.id   AF-A0A6A4L922-F1
#
_cell.length_a   1.000
_cell.length_b   1.000
_cell.length_c   1.000
_cell.angle_alpha   90.00
_cell.angle_beta   90.00
_cell.angle_gamma   90.00
#
_symmetry.space_group_name_H-M   'P 1'
#
loop_
_entity.id
_entity.type
_entity.pdbx_description
1 polymer ?
#
loop_
_entity_poly.entity_id
_entity_poly.type
_entity_poly.pdbx_seq_one_letter_code
_entity_poly.pdbx_strand_id
1 'polypeptide(L)'
;KYEKDGKDVYNKCLGCFKELPLASIIAGSVYTAHGGLFRGQAPVPAERSKRRKTLKATVDSSPALSLGSLDDLVKARRTVMNPPWKGPNLVPGDVLWSDPSMSPGLSPNVDRGAGLLWGPDCTEAFLKQSKLKLIIRAHEGPDARKNRPGLGGMDAGYTIDHVVESGTLITLFSAPDYPQFQFWEFLSNVVTEILHVLSVCDGISSSEKLA
;
A
#
# COMPACT_ATOMS: atom_id res chain seq x y z
N LYS A 1 26.60 -11.28 23.28
CA LYS A 1 26.55 -10.23 24.33
C LYS A 1 25.18 -10.10 25.02
N TYR A 2 24.06 -10.56 24.42
CA TYR A 2 22.72 -10.46 25.04
C TYR A 2 21.80 -11.67 24.77
N GLU A 3 22.29 -12.91 24.80
CA GLU A 3 21.50 -14.07 24.27
C GLU A 3 20.16 -14.33 24.98
N LYS A 4 20.06 -14.14 26.30
CA LYS A 4 18.80 -14.34 27.05
C LYS A 4 17.88 -13.11 27.01
N ASP A 5 18.40 -11.92 27.32
CA ASP A 5 17.61 -10.68 27.34
C ASP A 5 17.21 -10.21 25.94
N GLY A 6 18.04 -10.49 24.93
CA GLY A 6 17.77 -10.14 23.54
C GLY A 6 16.53 -10.85 22.99
N LYS A 7 16.29 -12.11 23.40
CA LYS A 7 15.09 -12.85 22.99
C LYS A 7 13.82 -12.26 23.61
N ASP A 8 13.88 -11.87 24.88
CA ASP A 8 12.75 -11.26 25.57
C ASP A 8 12.40 -9.87 24.98
N VAL A 9 13.41 -9.03 24.79
CA VAL A 9 13.24 -7.71 24.14
C VAL A 9 12.69 -7.87 22.72
N TYR A 10 13.23 -8.80 21.93
CA TYR A 10 12.72 -9.08 20.59
C TYR A 10 11.24 -9.48 20.60
N ASN A 11 10.85 -10.39 21.49
CA ASN A 11 9.46 -10.82 21.62
C ASN A 11 8.53 -9.67 22.05
N LYS A 12 9.00 -8.77 22.91
CA LYS A 12 8.27 -7.55 23.29
C LYS A 12 8.10 -6.61 22.10
N CYS A 13 9.14 -6.40 21.29
CA CYS A 13 9.03 -5.63 20.04
C CYS A 13 8.01 -6.26 19.07
N LEU A 14 8.04 -7.59 18.90
CA LEU A 14 7.03 -8.30 18.12
C LEU A 14 5.61 -8.12 18.69
N GLY A 15 5.47 -8.04 20.01
CA GLY A 15 4.23 -7.68 20.68
C GLY A 15 3.73 -6.30 20.25
N CYS A 16 4.59 -5.29 20.28
CA CYS A 16 4.26 -3.92 19.84
C CYS A 16 3.89 -3.86 18.36
N PHE A 17 4.64 -4.54 17.49
CA PHE A 17 4.39 -4.50 16.04
C PHE A 17 3.02 -5.05 15.64
N LYS A 18 2.47 -6.00 16.41
CA LYS A 18 1.12 -6.55 16.17
C LYS A 18 0.01 -5.52 16.38
N GLU A 19 0.27 -4.47 17.15
CA GLU A 19 -0.71 -3.46 17.51
C GLU A 19 -0.66 -2.23 16.61
N LEU A 20 0.36 -2.12 15.73
CA LEU A 20 0.49 -0.99 14.83
C LEU A 20 -0.71 -0.88 13.88
N PRO A 21 -1.20 0.35 13.60
CA PRO A 21 -2.21 0.57 12.59
C PRO A 21 -1.66 0.24 11.20
N LEU A 22 -2.52 -0.27 10.31
CA LEU A 22 -2.14 -0.60 8.93
C LEU A 22 -2.12 0.64 8.03
N ALA A 23 -2.98 1.60 8.32
CA ALA A 23 -3.16 2.82 7.54
C ALA A 23 -3.73 3.94 8.41
N SER A 24 -3.69 5.16 7.91
CA SER A 24 -4.36 6.31 8.53
C SER A 24 -5.05 7.19 7.50
N ILE A 25 -6.03 7.98 7.95
CA ILE A 25 -6.64 9.05 7.17
C ILE A 25 -6.30 10.38 7.84
N ILE A 26 -5.59 11.25 7.13
CA ILE A 26 -5.18 12.57 7.63
C ILE A 26 -6.13 13.62 7.05
N ALA A 27 -6.66 14.48 7.93
CA ALA A 27 -7.57 15.57 7.59
C ALA A 27 -8.77 15.17 6.72
N GLY A 28 -9.21 13.90 6.80
CA GLY A 28 -10.31 13.37 5.99
C GLY A 28 -10.05 13.31 4.48
N SER A 29 -8.82 13.55 4.01
CA SER A 29 -8.51 13.74 2.59
C SER A 29 -7.31 12.91 2.11
N VAL A 30 -6.41 12.51 3.01
CA VAL A 30 -5.19 11.79 2.67
C VAL A 30 -5.20 10.39 3.27
N TYR A 31 -5.13 9.35 2.43
CA TYR A 31 -4.89 7.98 2.86
C TYR A 31 -3.39 7.71 2.93
N THR A 32 -2.92 7.18 4.07
CA THR A 32 -1.52 6.76 4.22
C THR A 32 -1.41 5.29 4.57
N ALA A 33 -0.50 4.58 3.91
CA ALA A 33 -0.20 3.17 4.15
C ALA A 33 1.26 2.88 3.79
N HIS A 34 1.86 1.81 4.32
CA HIS A 34 3.23 1.45 3.95
C HIS A 34 3.30 0.93 2.50
N GLY A 35 2.53 -0.13 2.22
CA GLY A 35 2.28 -0.72 0.92
C GLY A 35 1.36 0.18 0.10
N GLY A 36 0.05 -0.01 0.20
CA GLY A 36 -0.89 0.86 -0.49
C GLY A 36 -2.27 0.26 -0.59
N LEU A 37 -2.73 0.05 -1.82
CA LEU A 37 -4.05 -0.52 -2.10
C LEU A 37 -4.08 -2.03 -1.81
N PHE A 38 -5.30 -2.51 -1.56
CA PHE A 38 -5.57 -3.87 -1.11
C PHE A 38 -6.79 -4.46 -1.83
N ARG A 39 -6.90 -5.79 -1.81
CA ARG A 39 -8.06 -6.48 -2.42
C ARG A 39 -9.27 -6.42 -1.50
N GLY A 40 -10.46 -6.46 -2.07
CA GLY A 40 -11.70 -6.64 -1.32
C GLY A 40 -11.77 -8.03 -0.67
N GLN A 41 -12.48 -8.15 0.46
CA GLN A 41 -12.76 -9.47 1.02
C GLN A 41 -13.83 -10.16 0.16
N ALA A 42 -13.54 -11.37 -0.33
CA ALA A 42 -14.55 -12.17 -1.01
C ALA A 42 -15.72 -12.45 -0.04
N PRO A 43 -16.98 -12.38 -0.48
CA PRO A 43 -18.10 -12.80 0.35
C PRO A 43 -17.88 -14.24 0.78
N VAL A 44 -17.90 -14.51 2.09
CA VAL A 44 -17.92 -15.88 2.62
C VAL A 44 -19.15 -16.56 2.01
N PRO A 45 -19.02 -17.71 1.33
CA PRO A 45 -20.20 -18.39 0.80
C PRO A 45 -21.13 -18.73 1.97
N ALA A 46 -22.33 -18.15 1.99
CA ALA A 46 -23.39 -18.62 2.87
C ALA A 46 -23.63 -20.10 2.55
N GLU A 47 -23.59 -20.98 3.56
CA GLU A 47 -23.90 -22.39 3.40
C GLU A 47 -25.27 -22.56 2.75
N ARG A 48 -25.29 -22.81 1.43
CA ARG A 48 -26.50 -23.18 0.70
C ARG A 48 -26.63 -24.69 0.75
N SER A 49 -27.70 -25.13 1.40
CA SER A 49 -28.20 -26.50 1.48
C SER A 49 -28.05 -27.29 0.18
N LYS A 50 -27.46 -28.49 0.31
CA LYS A 50 -27.20 -29.48 -0.74
C LYS A 50 -28.35 -29.65 -1.73
N ARG A 51 -28.12 -29.33 -3.01
CA ARG A 51 -28.83 -29.98 -4.13
C ARG A 51 -27.86 -30.29 -5.27
N ARG A 52 -27.54 -31.56 -5.42
CA ARG A 52 -26.66 -32.14 -6.45
C ARG A 52 -27.21 -31.85 -7.85
N LYS A 53 -26.39 -31.25 -8.73
CA LYS A 53 -26.38 -31.55 -10.16
C LYS A 53 -24.94 -31.48 -10.68
N THR A 54 -24.50 -32.61 -11.21
CA THR A 54 -23.19 -32.86 -11.81
C THR A 54 -23.10 -32.14 -13.15
N LEU A 55 -22.26 -31.10 -13.25
CA LEU A 55 -21.80 -30.57 -14.54
C LEU A 55 -20.29 -30.35 -14.44
N LYS A 56 -19.61 -30.97 -15.41
CA LYS A 56 -18.16 -31.04 -15.59
C LYS A 56 -17.64 -29.63 -15.86
N ALA A 57 -16.82 -29.10 -14.96
CA ALA A 57 -16.25 -27.77 -15.10
C ALA A 57 -14.72 -27.89 -15.26
N THR A 58 -14.24 -27.64 -16.47
CA THR A 58 -12.86 -27.20 -16.73
C THR A 58 -12.77 -25.77 -16.21
N VAL A 59 -12.12 -25.58 -15.06
CA VAL A 59 -12.08 -24.29 -14.34
C VAL A 59 -10.62 -23.90 -14.16
N ASP A 60 -10.05 -23.27 -15.19
CA ASP A 60 -9.01 -22.26 -14.98
C ASP A 60 -9.76 -20.99 -14.60
N SER A 61 -9.97 -20.76 -13.30
CA SER A 61 -10.68 -19.57 -12.83
C SER A 61 -10.09 -19.14 -11.49
N SER A 62 -8.93 -18.47 -11.57
CA SER A 62 -8.52 -17.57 -10.51
C SER A 62 -9.66 -16.57 -10.29
N PRO A 63 -10.24 -16.44 -9.09
CA PRO A 63 -11.31 -15.50 -8.84
C PRO A 63 -10.84 -14.09 -9.20
N ALA A 64 -11.65 -13.35 -9.96
CA ALA A 64 -11.34 -11.99 -10.36
C ALA A 64 -11.03 -11.14 -9.12
N LEU A 65 -9.85 -10.55 -9.06
CA LEU A 65 -9.46 -9.67 -7.96
C LEU A 65 -10.29 -8.39 -8.04
N SER A 66 -10.88 -7.99 -6.91
CA SER A 66 -11.57 -6.71 -6.78
C SER A 66 -10.79 -5.78 -5.85
N LEU A 67 -10.87 -4.49 -6.13
CA LEU A 67 -10.31 -3.44 -5.28
C LEU A 67 -11.08 -3.35 -3.96
N GLY A 68 -10.36 -3.19 -2.85
CA GLY A 68 -10.94 -3.08 -1.51
C GLY A 68 -11.43 -1.69 -1.16
N SER A 69 -12.42 -1.64 -0.26
CA SER A 69 -13.00 -0.41 0.29
C SER A 69 -12.48 -0.11 1.70
N LEU A 70 -12.68 1.13 2.19
CA LEU A 70 -12.35 1.46 3.59
C LEU A 70 -13.10 0.58 4.60
N ASP A 71 -14.31 0.13 4.28
CA ASP A 71 -15.07 -0.80 5.11
C ASP A 71 -14.39 -2.18 5.21
N ASP A 72 -13.77 -2.65 4.12
CA ASP A 72 -13.00 -3.90 4.11
C ASP A 72 -11.75 -3.78 4.98
N LEU A 73 -11.12 -2.61 4.99
CA LEU A 73 -9.94 -2.31 5.81
C LEU A 73 -10.27 -2.28 7.30
N VAL A 74 -11.38 -1.66 7.69
CA VAL A 74 -11.86 -1.63 9.08
C VAL A 74 -12.19 -3.04 9.59
N LYS A 75 -12.72 -3.91 8.72
CA LYS A 75 -13.04 -5.32 9.03
C LYS A 75 -11.82 -6.25 9.01
N ALA A 76 -10.68 -5.81 8.49
CA ALA A 76 -9.51 -6.66 8.37
C ALA A 76 -8.94 -7.04 9.74
N ARG A 77 -8.55 -8.30 9.91
CA ARG A 77 -7.92 -8.75 11.15
C ARG A 77 -6.45 -8.32 11.13
N ARG A 78 -6.17 -7.16 11.74
CA ARG A 78 -4.84 -6.53 11.76
C ARG A 78 -3.83 -7.14 12.73
N THR A 79 -4.28 -7.71 13.85
CA THR A 79 -3.40 -8.29 14.88
C THR A 79 -2.91 -9.67 14.47
N VAL A 80 -1.98 -9.70 13.53
CA VAL A 80 -1.32 -10.91 13.01
C VAL A 80 0.19 -10.71 13.05
N MET A 81 0.94 -11.68 13.57
CA MET A 81 2.40 -11.57 13.69
C MET A 81 3.08 -11.56 12.33
N ASN A 82 2.56 -12.39 11.41
CA ASN A 82 2.99 -12.46 10.03
C ASN A 82 1.71 -12.43 9.19
N PRO A 83 1.43 -11.33 8.46
CA PRO A 83 0.33 -11.28 7.52
C PRO A 83 0.42 -12.45 6.53
N PRO A 84 -0.65 -13.22 6.35
CA PRO A 84 -0.63 -14.32 5.39
C PRO A 84 -0.56 -13.78 3.96
N TRP A 85 0.26 -14.41 3.12
CA TRP A 85 0.32 -14.15 1.67
C TRP A 85 -0.54 -15.11 0.85
N LYS A 86 -1.15 -16.11 1.50
CA LYS A 86 -2.11 -17.08 0.94
C LYS A 86 -3.19 -17.41 1.99
N GLY A 87 -4.40 -17.72 1.55
CA GLY A 87 -5.51 -18.10 2.42
C GLY A 87 -6.37 -16.91 2.88
N PRO A 88 -7.10 -17.02 4.00
CA PRO A 88 -7.96 -15.94 4.48
C PRO A 88 -7.14 -14.77 5.06
N ASN A 89 -7.73 -13.58 5.11
CA ASN A 89 -7.14 -12.36 5.71
C ASN A 89 -5.89 -11.80 4.98
N LEU A 90 -5.99 -11.61 3.65
CA LEU A 90 -4.89 -11.08 2.83
C LEU A 90 -4.73 -9.55 2.92
N VAL A 91 -5.76 -8.82 3.38
CA VAL A 91 -5.77 -7.35 3.42
C VAL A 91 -4.54 -6.76 4.13
N PRO A 92 -4.13 -7.23 5.34
CA PRO A 92 -2.93 -6.69 5.99
C PRO A 92 -1.66 -6.93 5.16
N GLY A 93 -1.57 -8.05 4.44
CA GLY A 93 -0.45 -8.33 3.55
C GLY A 93 -0.42 -7.37 2.36
N ASP A 94 -1.57 -7.14 1.72
CA ASP A 94 -1.67 -6.22 0.59
C ASP A 94 -1.36 -4.76 1.01
N VAL A 95 -1.91 -4.30 2.14
CA VAL A 95 -1.64 -2.94 2.65
C VAL A 95 -0.16 -2.71 2.94
N LEU A 96 0.62 -3.76 3.20
CA LEU A 96 2.06 -3.68 3.49
C LEU A 96 2.96 -3.93 2.27
N TRP A 97 2.54 -4.75 1.30
CA TRP A 97 3.42 -5.28 0.25
C TRP A 97 2.96 -5.01 -1.18
N SER A 98 1.84 -4.32 -1.38
CA SER A 98 1.44 -3.93 -2.74
C SER A 98 2.32 -2.79 -3.28
N ASP A 99 2.47 -2.72 -4.62
CA ASP A 99 3.20 -1.68 -5.34
C ASP A 99 2.38 -1.07 -6.49
N PRO A 100 2.54 0.24 -6.81
CA PRO A 100 1.89 0.85 -7.96
C PRO A 100 2.55 0.42 -9.28
N SER A 101 1.77 0.44 -10.36
CA SER A 101 2.20 0.09 -11.72
C SER A 101 1.63 1.10 -12.72
N MET A 102 2.34 1.35 -13.81
CA MET A 102 1.81 2.18 -14.91
C MET A 102 0.74 1.47 -15.75
N SER A 103 0.66 0.14 -15.66
CA SER A 103 -0.35 -0.64 -16.39
C SER A 103 -1.69 -0.65 -15.64
N PRO A 104 -2.82 -0.40 -16.32
CA PRO A 104 -4.14 -0.48 -15.71
C PRO A 104 -4.44 -1.87 -15.12
N GLY A 105 -5.30 -1.89 -14.11
CA GLY A 105 -5.83 -3.09 -13.47
C GLY A 105 -5.18 -3.44 -12.14
N LEU A 106 -5.62 -4.57 -11.58
CA LEU A 106 -5.19 -5.11 -10.30
C LEU A 106 -4.73 -6.55 -10.48
N SER A 107 -3.50 -6.86 -10.08
CA SER A 107 -2.92 -8.20 -10.22
C SER A 107 -2.08 -8.59 -9.00
N PRO A 108 -1.79 -9.88 -8.78
CA PRO A 108 -0.85 -10.29 -7.75
C PRO A 108 0.56 -9.75 -8.00
N ASN A 109 1.28 -9.34 -6.96
CA ASN A 109 2.68 -8.94 -7.07
C ASN A 109 3.58 -10.20 -7.02
N VAL A 110 3.86 -10.76 -8.19
CA VAL A 110 4.66 -11.99 -8.33
C VAL A 110 6.10 -11.76 -7.93
N ASP A 111 6.68 -10.60 -8.24
CA ASP A 111 8.08 -10.27 -7.98
C ASP A 111 8.38 -10.20 -6.47
N ARG A 112 7.42 -9.70 -5.67
CA ARG A 112 7.52 -9.68 -4.19
C ARG A 112 7.09 -10.99 -3.55
N GLY A 113 6.31 -11.81 -4.24
CA GLY A 113 5.67 -13.02 -3.69
C GLY A 113 4.53 -12.74 -2.71
N ALA A 114 4.19 -11.47 -2.46
CA ALA A 114 3.11 -11.00 -1.59
C ALA A 114 2.59 -9.64 -2.06
N GLY A 115 1.34 -9.32 -1.75
CA GLY A 115 0.69 -8.06 -2.15
C GLY A 115 0.19 -8.05 -3.59
N LEU A 116 -0.08 -6.85 -4.09
CA LEU A 116 -0.69 -6.59 -5.40
C LEU A 116 0.12 -5.58 -6.22
N LEU A 117 -0.04 -5.63 -7.53
CA LEU A 117 0.28 -4.52 -8.44
C LEU A 117 -1.02 -3.82 -8.82
N TRP A 118 -1.06 -2.49 -8.75
CA TRP A 118 -2.25 -1.71 -9.11
C TRP A 118 -1.95 -0.56 -10.06
N GLY A 119 -2.84 -0.34 -11.02
CA GLY A 119 -2.73 0.71 -12.02
C GLY A 119 -3.29 2.07 -11.60
N PRO A 120 -3.18 3.09 -12.48
CA PRO A 120 -3.77 4.40 -12.27
C PRO A 120 -5.30 4.35 -12.14
N ASP A 121 -5.96 3.44 -12.86
CA ASP A 121 -7.41 3.20 -12.79
C ASP A 121 -7.86 2.75 -11.40
N CYS A 122 -7.07 1.91 -10.73
CA CYS A 122 -7.33 1.49 -9.36
C CYS A 122 -7.14 2.64 -8.36
N THR A 123 -6.18 3.52 -8.63
CA THR A 123 -5.94 4.73 -7.83
C THR A 123 -7.12 5.68 -7.93
N GLU A 124 -7.59 5.95 -9.16
CA GLU A 124 -8.79 6.75 -9.42
C GLU A 124 -10.01 6.17 -8.70
N ALA A 125 -10.28 4.87 -8.91
CA ALA A 125 -11.43 4.20 -8.31
C ALA A 125 -11.41 4.28 -6.77
N PHE A 126 -10.25 4.04 -6.14
CA PHE A 126 -10.12 4.10 -4.69
C PHE A 126 -10.35 5.52 -4.16
N LEU A 127 -9.68 6.53 -4.73
CA LEU A 127 -9.80 7.92 -4.30
C LEU A 127 -11.24 8.43 -4.47
N LYS A 128 -11.87 8.12 -5.60
CA LYS A 128 -13.27 8.47 -5.88
C LYS A 128 -14.24 7.81 -4.91
N GLN A 129 -14.10 6.51 -4.68
CA GLN A 129 -14.97 5.76 -3.77
C GLN A 129 -14.84 6.24 -2.32
N SER A 130 -13.61 6.51 -1.88
CA SER A 130 -13.31 6.94 -0.52
C SER A 130 -13.49 8.44 -0.28
N LYS A 131 -13.72 9.23 -1.35
CA LYS A 131 -13.79 10.70 -1.34
C LYS A 131 -12.50 11.34 -0.82
N LEU A 132 -11.36 10.73 -1.14
CA LEU A 132 -10.03 11.21 -0.77
C LEU A 132 -9.36 11.85 -1.99
N LYS A 133 -8.30 12.64 -1.75
CA LYS A 133 -7.55 13.36 -2.78
C LYS A 133 -6.11 12.90 -2.92
N LEU A 134 -5.59 12.18 -1.95
CA LEU A 134 -4.18 11.81 -1.93
C LEU A 134 -3.97 10.44 -1.30
N ILE A 135 -3.11 9.64 -1.93
CA ILE A 135 -2.49 8.47 -1.33
C ILE A 135 -1.01 8.79 -1.10
N ILE A 136 -0.54 8.63 0.14
CA ILE A 136 0.88 8.66 0.47
C ILE A 136 1.30 7.26 0.90
N ARG A 137 2.34 6.73 0.25
CA ARG A 137 2.91 5.42 0.56
C ARG A 137 4.42 5.45 0.74
N ALA A 138 5.01 4.31 1.09
CA ALA A 138 6.46 4.13 1.17
C ALA A 138 6.94 2.87 0.41
N HIS A 139 7.68 1.98 1.07
CA HIS A 139 8.08 0.64 0.61
C HIS A 139 9.09 0.56 -0.55
N GLU A 140 8.96 1.35 -1.61
CA GLU A 140 9.90 1.34 -2.73
C GLU A 140 11.02 2.36 -2.55
N GLY A 141 12.24 1.88 -2.31
CA GLY A 141 13.45 2.71 -2.29
C GLY A 141 14.13 2.82 -3.66
N PRO A 142 15.27 3.54 -3.75
CA PRO A 142 15.96 3.78 -5.03
C PRO A 142 16.40 2.51 -5.77
N ASP A 143 16.71 1.43 -5.03
CA ASP A 143 17.09 0.12 -5.59
C ASP A 143 15.92 -0.55 -6.30
N ALA A 144 14.73 -0.54 -5.68
CA ALA A 144 13.51 -1.02 -6.31
C ALA A 144 13.18 -0.16 -7.53
N ARG A 145 13.20 1.17 -7.38
CA ARG A 145 12.77 2.12 -8.42
C ARG A 145 13.66 2.15 -9.66
N LYS A 146 14.96 1.84 -9.54
CA LYS A 146 15.86 1.63 -10.70
C LYS A 146 15.36 0.55 -11.67
N ASN A 147 14.60 -0.43 -11.18
CA ASN A 147 14.08 -1.54 -11.97
C ASN A 147 12.61 -1.37 -12.37
N ARG A 148 12.03 -0.18 -12.21
CA ARG A 148 10.61 0.11 -12.49
C ARG A 148 10.47 1.07 -13.68
N PRO A 149 10.54 0.59 -14.93
CA PRO A 149 10.43 1.45 -16.10
C PRO A 149 9.07 2.17 -16.11
N GLY A 150 9.10 3.48 -16.37
CA GLY A 150 7.91 4.33 -16.41
C GLY A 150 7.51 4.95 -15.07
N LEU A 151 8.12 4.54 -13.96
CA LEU A 151 7.98 5.19 -12.66
C LEU A 151 9.21 6.07 -12.35
N GLY A 152 9.02 7.15 -11.59
CA GLY A 152 10.08 8.08 -11.24
C GLY A 152 11.15 7.47 -10.31
N GLY A 153 12.37 8.01 -10.35
CA GLY A 153 13.46 7.69 -9.43
C GLY A 153 13.32 8.39 -8.07
N MET A 154 14.05 7.92 -7.04
CA MET A 154 13.92 8.39 -5.65
C MET A 154 14.96 9.44 -5.23
N ASP A 155 15.50 10.18 -6.19
CA ASP A 155 16.61 11.13 -5.94
C ASP A 155 16.20 12.28 -5.01
N ALA A 156 14.93 12.69 -5.03
CA ALA A 156 14.35 13.69 -4.14
C ALA A 156 13.78 13.12 -2.82
N GLY A 157 13.92 11.80 -2.60
CA GLY A 157 13.28 11.11 -1.47
C GLY A 157 11.76 10.91 -1.65
N TYR A 158 11.16 11.31 -2.76
CA TYR A 158 9.77 11.02 -3.09
C TYR A 158 9.54 10.99 -4.61
N THR A 159 8.40 10.44 -5.03
CA THR A 159 7.90 10.44 -6.41
C THR A 159 6.40 10.60 -6.48
N ILE A 160 5.92 11.21 -7.57
CA ILE A 160 4.51 11.20 -7.95
C ILE A 160 4.31 10.04 -8.92
N ASP A 161 3.56 9.03 -8.51
CA ASP A 161 3.43 7.79 -9.27
C ASP A 161 2.21 7.80 -10.18
N HIS A 162 1.07 8.28 -9.68
CA HIS A 162 -0.15 8.45 -10.48
C HIS A 162 -0.75 9.84 -10.25
N VAL A 163 -1.14 10.50 -11.35
CA VAL A 163 -2.00 11.67 -11.34
C VAL A 163 -3.29 11.28 -12.02
N VAL A 164 -4.40 11.37 -11.29
CA VAL A 164 -5.74 10.96 -11.75
C VAL A 164 -6.74 12.09 -11.47
N GLU A 165 -7.97 11.97 -11.98
CA GLU A 165 -8.99 13.01 -11.86
C GLU A 165 -9.32 13.29 -10.38
N SER A 166 -9.46 12.24 -9.58
CA SER A 166 -9.82 12.34 -8.16
C SER A 166 -8.66 12.76 -7.27
N GLY A 167 -7.41 12.72 -7.75
CA GLY A 167 -6.25 13.06 -6.93
C GLY A 167 -4.91 12.47 -7.36
N THR A 168 -4.05 12.18 -6.40
CA THR A 168 -2.65 11.79 -6.68
C THR A 168 -2.18 10.64 -5.78
N LEU A 169 -1.22 9.86 -6.28
CA LEU A 169 -0.45 8.89 -5.51
C LEU A 169 1.01 9.34 -5.42
N ILE A 170 1.53 9.40 -4.19
CA ILE A 170 2.93 9.74 -3.90
C ILE A 170 3.59 8.57 -3.17
N THR A 171 4.81 8.24 -3.57
CA THR A 171 5.70 7.32 -2.84
C THR A 171 6.82 8.12 -2.17
N LEU A 172 7.02 7.92 -0.87
CA LEU A 172 7.99 8.61 -0.03
C LEU A 172 9.04 7.61 0.49
N PHE A 173 10.31 8.01 0.48
CA PHE A 173 11.43 7.24 1.02
C PHE A 173 12.37 8.14 1.84
N SER A 174 12.50 7.85 3.15
CA SER A 174 13.17 8.74 4.10
C SER A 174 14.49 8.22 4.67
N ALA A 175 15.12 7.24 4.02
CA ALA A 175 16.44 6.73 4.41
C ALA A 175 17.53 7.25 3.44
N PRO A 176 18.09 8.46 3.67
CA PRO A 176 19.04 9.09 2.75
C PRO A 176 20.36 8.32 2.61
N ASP A 177 20.79 7.62 3.65
CA ASP A 177 22.03 6.83 3.66
C ASP A 177 21.80 5.35 3.30
N TYR A 178 20.64 5.02 2.73
CA TYR A 178 20.35 3.65 2.34
C TYR A 178 21.44 3.18 1.35
N PRO A 179 22.07 1.99 1.54
CA PRO A 179 23.43 1.68 1.05
C PRO A 179 23.74 1.95 -0.44
N GLN A 180 22.74 2.06 -1.30
CA GLN A 180 22.90 2.45 -2.71
C GLN A 180 23.03 3.96 -2.97
N PHE A 181 22.77 4.83 -1.99
CA PHE A 181 23.07 6.27 -2.04
C PHE A 181 24.57 6.55 -1.80
N GLN A 182 25.33 5.56 -1.32
CA GLN A 182 26.77 5.70 -1.03
C GLN A 182 27.65 5.86 -2.28
N PHE A 183 27.08 5.87 -3.49
CA PHE A 183 27.80 6.13 -4.73
C PHE A 183 27.70 7.57 -5.25
N TRP A 184 26.96 8.47 -4.59
CA TRP A 184 26.93 9.89 -4.95
C TRP A 184 26.85 10.80 -3.71
N GLU A 185 27.70 11.83 -3.67
CA GLU A 185 27.65 12.88 -2.65
C GLU A 185 26.35 13.69 -2.78
N PHE A 186 25.32 13.39 -2.00
CA PHE A 186 24.28 14.37 -1.66
C PHE A 186 23.67 14.04 -0.29
N LEU A 187 24.44 14.35 0.74
CA LEU A 187 23.96 14.43 2.12
C LEU A 187 23.40 15.83 2.37
N SER A 188 22.10 16.05 2.14
CA SER A 188 21.25 16.92 2.98
C SER A 188 19.81 17.03 2.47
N ASN A 189 18.87 17.09 3.42
CA ASN A 189 17.50 17.63 3.33
C ASN A 189 16.32 16.71 2.98
N VAL A 190 16.22 15.52 3.58
CA VAL A 190 14.95 14.75 3.58
C VAL A 190 13.87 15.40 4.47
N VAL A 191 14.26 16.09 5.56
CA VAL A 191 13.30 16.69 6.52
C VAL A 191 12.60 17.92 5.94
N THR A 192 13.28 18.70 5.10
CA THR A 192 12.72 19.91 4.47
C THR A 192 11.73 19.57 3.35
N GLU A 193 11.91 18.44 2.65
CA GLU A 193 11.05 18.03 1.53
C GLU A 193 9.76 17.34 1.98
N ILE A 194 9.71 16.74 3.18
CA ILE A 194 8.45 16.27 3.78
C ILE A 194 7.50 17.45 4.02
N LEU A 195 8.03 18.64 4.36
CA LEU A 195 7.25 19.87 4.44
C LEU A 195 6.74 20.33 3.06
N HIS A 196 7.45 20.06 1.95
CA HIS A 196 6.92 20.29 0.60
C HIS A 196 5.78 19.34 0.24
N VAL A 197 5.88 18.05 0.60
CA VAL A 197 4.76 17.10 0.44
C VAL A 197 3.53 17.58 1.22
N LEU A 198 3.72 18.12 2.42
CA LEU A 198 2.65 18.75 3.21
C LEU A 198 2.18 20.08 2.61
N SER A 199 3.06 20.88 2.00
CA SER A 199 2.70 22.13 1.31
C SER A 199 1.89 21.87 0.03
N VAL A 200 2.13 20.76 -0.68
CA VAL A 200 1.27 20.28 -1.76
C VAL A 200 -0.13 19.96 -1.19
N CYS A 201 -0.21 19.40 0.01
CA CYS A 201 -1.49 19.16 0.69
C CYS A 201 -2.21 20.48 1.07
N ASP A 202 -1.49 21.51 1.50
CA ASP A 202 -2.06 22.84 1.80
C ASP A 202 -2.58 23.56 0.55
N GLY A 203 -1.94 23.34 -0.61
CA GLY A 203 -2.41 23.84 -1.91
C GLY A 203 -3.74 23.21 -2.33
N ILE A 204 -3.96 21.93 -2.05
CA ILE A 204 -5.23 21.22 -2.29
C ILE A 204 -6.35 21.77 -1.39
N SER A 205 -6.05 22.12 -0.13
CA SER A 205 -7.04 22.71 0.77
C SER A 205 -7.42 24.16 0.40
N SER A 206 -6.50 24.91 -0.20
CA SER A 206 -6.71 26.32 -0.52
C SER A 206 -7.56 26.57 -1.78
N SER A 207 -7.65 25.60 -2.70
CA SER A 207 -8.52 25.71 -3.88
C SER A 207 -10.02 25.56 -3.57
N GLU A 208 -10.40 25.11 -2.37
CA GLU A 208 -11.80 24.93 -1.96
C GLU A 208 -12.42 26.18 -1.30
N LYS A 209 -11.70 27.31 -1.18
CA LYS A 209 -12.27 28.58 -0.68
C LYS A 209 -12.76 29.54 -1.76
N LEU A 210 -12.70 29.16 -3.03
CA LEU A 210 -13.19 29.95 -4.16
C LEU A 210 -14.00 29.06 -5.12
N ALA A 211 -15.20 28.68 -4.69
CA ALA A 211 -16.34 28.32 -5.55
C ALA A 211 -17.63 28.45 -4.74
#